data_AF-A0A2L2Y2H1-F1
#
_entry.id   AF-A0A2L2Y2H1-F1
#
_cell.length_a   1.000
_cell.length_b   1.000
_cell.length_c   1.000
_cell.angle_alpha   90.00
_cell.angle_beta   90.00
_cell.angle_gamma   90.00
#
_symmetry.space_group_name_H-M   'P 1'
#
loop_
_entity.id
_entity.type
_entity.pdbx_description
1 polymer ?
#
loop_
_entity_poly.entity_id
_entity_poly.type
_entity_poly.pdbx_seq_one_letter_code
_entity_poly.pdbx_strand_id
1 'polypeptide(L)'
;LPSWNVFHDPQYWQHFEREVRAKAWSCQFNNDILQSSLEKDAALYDDPTTFKKRRSGVQQWTMNTALWVATVLGACKELSNGESGQYVRQLDELKILEAFSDYLDHLNFFQMVADKMASLGQRVKPLSQDSSGIHDIDKLDPIMLVGYSEKFEDMMNTSIWNVCVDRHTKVNPHHQAHCMWNGCCEDTNGCTFCEDNKIKALREMICDKVSRRVQKNLGGKLSKDMWDVDIAFFSGLPEDWLERAKSMMMELKGNDTYT
;
A
#
# COMPACT_ATOMS: atom_id res chain seq x y z
N LEU A 1 -2.16 20.45 -14.37
CA LEU A 1 -2.12 19.10 -14.97
C LEU A 1 -3.55 18.58 -14.96
N PRO A 2 -4.06 17.91 -16.01
CA PRO A 2 -5.35 17.22 -15.85
C PRO A 2 -5.19 16.28 -14.66
N SER A 3 -6.13 16.37 -13.72
CA SER A 3 -6.18 15.61 -12.48
C SER A 3 -6.42 14.14 -12.81
N TRP A 4 -5.37 13.44 -13.24
CA TRP A 4 -5.46 12.00 -13.44
C TRP A 4 -5.75 11.39 -12.06
N ASN A 5 -6.96 10.86 -11.94
CA ASN A 5 -7.48 10.21 -10.74
C ASN A 5 -8.02 8.85 -11.16
N VAL A 6 -7.37 7.77 -10.73
CA VAL A 6 -7.74 6.40 -11.06
C VAL A 6 -9.17 6.06 -10.63
N PHE A 7 -9.69 6.70 -9.59
CA PHE A 7 -11.05 6.51 -9.11
C PHE A 7 -12.12 7.20 -9.98
N HIS A 8 -11.72 8.01 -10.97
CA HIS A 8 -12.62 8.50 -12.03
C HIS A 8 -12.74 7.54 -13.22
N ASP A 9 -11.86 6.53 -13.33
CA ASP A 9 -12.04 5.44 -14.30
C ASP A 9 -13.18 4.53 -13.82
N PRO A 10 -14.28 4.40 -14.58
CA PRO A 10 -15.41 3.56 -14.20
C PRO A 10 -15.05 2.08 -14.03
N GLN A 11 -14.10 1.55 -14.81
CA GLN A 11 -13.71 0.15 -14.72
C GLN A 11 -12.90 -0.11 -13.45
N TYR A 12 -11.95 0.78 -13.15
CA TYR A 12 -11.20 0.71 -11.91
C TYR A 12 -12.11 0.88 -10.70
N TRP A 13 -13.01 1.87 -10.71
CA TRP A 13 -13.95 2.10 -9.62
C TRP A 13 -14.83 0.87 -9.35
N GLN A 14 -15.43 0.28 -10.38
CA GLN A 14 -16.25 -0.92 -10.24
C GLN A 14 -15.46 -2.10 -9.67
N HIS A 15 -14.20 -2.25 -10.11
CA HIS A 15 -13.31 -3.28 -9.59
C HIS A 15 -12.98 -3.04 -8.11
N PHE A 16 -12.54 -1.83 -7.76
CA PHE A 16 -12.23 -1.42 -6.39
C PHE A 16 -13.41 -1.60 -5.46
N GLU A 17 -14.60 -1.15 -5.87
CA GLU A 17 -15.83 -1.30 -5.10
C GLU A 17 -16.15 -2.78 -4.83
N ARG A 18 -16.01 -3.65 -5.85
CA ARG A 18 -16.23 -5.09 -5.70
C ARG A 18 -15.28 -5.69 -4.67
N GLU A 19 -13.98 -5.42 -4.76
CA GLU A 19 -12.98 -5.98 -3.83
C GLU A 19 -13.16 -5.46 -2.40
N VAL A 20 -13.50 -4.18 -2.23
CA VAL A 20 -13.80 -3.61 -0.90
C VAL A 20 -15.03 -4.26 -0.28
N ARG A 21 -16.10 -4.49 -1.06
CA ARG A 21 -17.31 -5.20 -0.61
C ARG A 21 -17.05 -6.67 -0.32
N ALA A 22 -16.18 -7.32 -1.09
CA ALA A 22 -15.71 -8.68 -0.87
C ALA A 22 -14.77 -8.81 0.35
N LYS A 23 -14.36 -7.67 0.95
CA LYS A 23 -13.45 -7.59 2.10
C LYS A 23 -12.05 -8.14 1.82
N ALA A 24 -11.56 -7.99 0.59
CA ALA A 24 -10.20 -8.38 0.23
C ALA A 24 -9.11 -7.60 1.01
N TRP A 25 -9.49 -6.49 1.68
CA TRP A 25 -8.64 -5.73 2.59
C TRP A 25 -8.49 -6.34 3.98
N SER A 26 -9.38 -7.26 4.38
CA SER A 26 -9.46 -7.73 5.77
C SER A 26 -8.21 -8.49 6.16
N CYS A 27 -7.49 -7.98 7.15
CA CYS A 27 -6.25 -8.60 7.60
C CYS A 27 -6.47 -9.71 8.64
N GLN A 28 -7.71 -9.85 9.14
CA GLN A 28 -8.09 -10.77 10.21
C GLN A 28 -7.25 -10.62 11.49
N PHE A 29 -6.85 -9.38 11.83
CA PHE A 29 -6.20 -9.14 13.11
C PHE A 29 -7.13 -9.49 14.27
N ASN A 30 -6.53 -9.87 15.40
CA ASN A 30 -7.29 -9.92 16.64
C ASN A 30 -7.65 -8.49 17.06
N ASN A 31 -8.95 -8.16 17.06
CA ASN A 31 -9.49 -6.86 17.47
C ASN A 31 -9.06 -6.44 18.88
N ASP A 32 -8.76 -7.39 19.75
CA ASP A 32 -8.25 -7.14 21.10
C ASP A 32 -6.91 -6.39 21.09
N ILE A 33 -6.17 -6.38 19.97
CA ILE A 33 -4.88 -5.67 19.87
C ILE A 33 -5.03 -4.17 20.12
N LEU A 34 -6.18 -3.58 19.75
CA LEU A 34 -6.49 -2.16 19.95
C LEU A 34 -6.55 -1.79 21.44
N GLN A 35 -6.91 -2.73 22.31
CA GLN A 35 -7.06 -2.51 23.75
C GLN A 35 -5.94 -3.14 24.58
N SER A 36 -5.55 -4.37 24.26
CA SER A 36 -4.55 -5.12 25.02
C SER A 36 -3.17 -4.47 25.03
N SER A 37 -2.84 -3.68 24.00
CA SER A 37 -1.57 -2.93 23.92
C SER A 37 -1.71 -1.44 24.26
N LEU A 38 -2.93 -0.96 24.57
CA LEU A 38 -3.25 0.47 24.64
C LEU A 38 -2.40 1.21 25.67
N GLU A 39 -2.38 0.74 26.92
CA GLU A 39 -1.67 1.44 28.00
C GLU A 39 -0.15 1.33 27.86
N LYS A 40 0.34 0.21 27.35
CA LYS A 40 1.78 0.03 27.05
C LYS A 40 2.23 1.04 26.00
N ASP A 41 1.52 1.13 24.89
CA ASP A 41 1.89 2.00 23.78
C ASP A 41 1.59 3.48 24.10
N ALA A 42 0.60 3.78 24.94
CA ALA A 42 0.32 5.14 25.42
C ALA A 42 1.51 5.78 26.14
N ALA A 43 2.35 4.97 26.82
CA ALA A 43 3.54 5.44 27.50
C ALA A 43 4.65 5.97 26.55
N LEU A 44 4.50 5.78 25.23
CA LEU A 44 5.39 6.35 24.22
C LEU A 44 5.09 7.83 23.93
N TYR A 45 3.96 8.35 24.42
CA TYR A 45 3.46 9.68 24.11
C TYR A 45 3.51 10.59 25.33
N ASP A 46 3.91 11.84 25.11
CA ASP A 46 3.76 12.90 26.12
C ASP A 46 2.28 13.20 26.40
N ASP A 47 1.45 13.21 25.34
CA ASP A 47 0.00 13.30 25.39
C ASP A 47 -0.64 12.13 24.59
N PRO A 48 -1.17 11.10 25.26
CA PRO A 48 -1.78 9.97 24.60
C PRO A 48 -3.25 10.21 24.19
N THR A 49 -3.82 11.41 24.34
CA THR A 49 -5.26 11.65 24.09
C THR A 49 -5.67 11.32 22.66
N THR A 50 -4.97 11.83 21.64
CA THR A 50 -5.28 11.54 20.23
C THR A 50 -5.13 10.06 19.92
N PHE A 51 -4.04 9.46 20.38
CA PHE A 51 -3.75 8.03 20.25
C PHE A 51 -4.86 7.14 20.84
N LYS A 52 -5.29 7.41 22.09
CA LYS A 52 -6.35 6.66 22.75
C LYS A 52 -7.70 6.85 22.05
N LYS A 53 -8.01 8.09 21.63
CA LYS A 53 -9.23 8.40 20.86
C LYS A 53 -9.27 7.63 19.54
N ARG A 54 -8.18 7.63 18.78
CA ARG A 54 -8.03 6.91 17.51
C ARG A 54 -8.32 5.42 17.68
N ARG A 55 -7.59 4.74 18.57
CA ARG A 55 -7.75 3.30 18.80
C ARG A 55 -9.15 2.91 19.25
N SER A 56 -9.74 3.68 20.15
CA SER A 56 -11.10 3.43 20.66
C SER A 56 -12.16 3.68 19.59
N GLY A 57 -12.03 4.77 18.83
CA GLY A 57 -12.96 5.14 17.77
C GLY A 57 -13.00 4.14 16.61
N VAL A 58 -11.86 3.51 16.29
CA VAL A 58 -11.76 2.54 15.19
C VAL A 58 -12.46 1.21 15.52
N GLN A 59 -12.69 0.88 16.80
CA GLN A 59 -13.36 -0.37 17.20
C GLN A 59 -14.77 -0.52 16.62
N GLN A 60 -15.47 0.59 16.40
CA GLN A 60 -16.81 0.55 15.80
C GLN A 60 -16.78 -0.07 14.40
N TRP A 61 -15.68 0.09 13.66
CA TRP A 61 -15.52 -0.43 12.29
C TRP A 61 -15.07 -1.88 12.26
N THR A 62 -14.25 -2.29 13.23
CA THR A 62 -13.85 -3.70 13.37
C THR A 62 -15.01 -4.58 13.86
N MET A 63 -15.95 -4.00 14.61
CA MET A 63 -17.19 -4.67 15.04
C MET A 63 -18.33 -4.57 14.01
N ASN A 64 -18.32 -3.55 13.15
CA ASN A 64 -19.32 -3.34 12.10
C ASN A 64 -18.66 -3.13 10.73
N THR A 65 -18.31 -4.25 10.10
CA THR A 65 -17.64 -4.22 8.78
C THR A 65 -18.49 -3.58 7.67
N ALA A 66 -19.83 -3.58 7.78
CA ALA A 66 -20.68 -2.91 6.79
C ALA A 66 -20.55 -1.39 6.89
N LEU A 67 -20.46 -0.84 8.12
CA LEU A 67 -20.18 0.57 8.34
C LEU A 67 -18.79 0.93 7.81
N TRP A 68 -17.78 0.08 8.01
CA TRP A 68 -16.45 0.32 7.46
C TRP A 68 -16.44 0.38 5.93
N VAL A 69 -17.07 -0.59 5.27
CA VAL A 69 -17.19 -0.62 3.80
C VAL A 69 -17.88 0.65 3.28
N ALA A 70 -18.96 1.09 3.93
CA ALA A 70 -19.62 2.34 3.57
C ALA A 70 -18.69 3.56 3.75
N THR A 71 -17.92 3.57 4.83
CA THR A 71 -16.96 4.66 5.14
C THR A 71 -15.83 4.73 4.11
N VAL A 72 -15.21 3.60 3.76
CA VAL A 72 -14.12 3.54 2.77
C VAL A 72 -14.60 4.01 1.40
N LEU A 73 -15.70 3.44 0.91
CA LEU A 73 -16.22 3.78 -0.42
C LEU A 73 -16.70 5.24 -0.47
N GLY A 74 -17.37 5.69 0.59
CA GLY A 74 -17.83 7.06 0.73
C GLY A 74 -16.67 8.05 0.78
N ALA A 75 -15.67 7.83 1.63
CA ALA A 75 -14.51 8.71 1.75
C ALA A 75 -13.69 8.73 0.45
N CYS A 76 -13.51 7.58 -0.21
CA CYS A 76 -12.82 7.52 -1.49
C CYS A 76 -13.54 8.35 -2.56
N LYS A 77 -14.87 8.29 -2.61
CA LYS A 77 -15.68 9.07 -3.56
C LYS A 77 -15.63 10.57 -3.26
N GLU A 78 -15.73 10.94 -1.99
CA GLU A 78 -15.62 12.33 -1.54
C GLU A 78 -14.24 12.89 -1.93
N LEU A 79 -13.15 12.19 -1.57
CA LEU A 79 -11.78 12.60 -1.89
C LEU A 79 -11.52 12.68 -3.40
N SER A 80 -12.02 11.72 -4.19
CA SER A 80 -11.84 11.77 -5.65
C SER A 80 -12.47 13.01 -6.29
N ASN A 81 -13.56 13.50 -5.69
CA ASN A 81 -14.25 14.70 -6.13
C ASN A 81 -13.69 16.00 -5.50
N GLY A 82 -12.69 15.92 -4.61
CA GLY A 82 -12.19 17.07 -3.86
C GLY A 82 -13.16 17.57 -2.77
N GLU A 83 -14.02 16.69 -2.27
CA GLU A 83 -15.02 16.98 -1.25
C GLU A 83 -14.53 16.54 0.15
N SER A 84 -14.92 17.30 1.18
CA SER A 84 -14.71 16.94 2.59
C SER A 84 -16.06 16.64 3.26
N GLY A 85 -16.71 15.59 2.77
CA GLY A 85 -18.04 15.17 3.20
C GLY A 85 -18.07 14.45 4.54
N GLN A 86 -19.10 13.64 4.76
CA GLN A 86 -19.32 13.02 6.07
C GLN A 86 -18.30 11.94 6.39
N TYR A 87 -17.84 11.20 5.37
CA TYR A 87 -16.97 10.05 5.58
C TYR A 87 -15.52 10.51 5.77
N VAL A 88 -15.08 11.49 4.98
CA VAL A 88 -13.78 12.17 5.18
C VAL A 88 -13.69 12.78 6.58
N ARG A 89 -14.74 13.45 7.07
CA ARG A 89 -14.77 14.00 8.43
C ARG A 89 -14.64 12.94 9.52
N GLN A 90 -15.29 11.77 9.36
CA GLN A 90 -15.14 10.67 10.32
C GLN A 90 -13.69 10.19 10.42
N LEU A 91 -12.99 10.08 9.29
CA LEU A 91 -11.57 9.70 9.28
C LEU A 91 -10.68 10.79 9.90
N ASP A 92 -10.96 12.07 9.64
CA ASP A 92 -10.19 13.19 10.23
C ASP A 92 -10.41 13.33 11.74
N GLU A 93 -11.63 13.12 12.23
CA GLU A 93 -11.96 13.17 13.65
C GLU A 93 -11.17 12.14 14.47
N LEU A 94 -10.84 11.00 13.85
CA LEU A 94 -10.00 9.96 14.44
C LEU A 94 -8.51 10.10 14.09
N LYS A 95 -8.12 11.12 13.32
CA LYS A 95 -6.74 11.36 12.89
C LYS A 95 -6.13 10.15 12.18
N ILE A 96 -6.85 9.66 11.17
CA ILE A 96 -6.39 8.60 10.25
C ILE A 96 -6.62 8.95 8.77
N LEU A 97 -7.17 10.14 8.50
CA LEU A 97 -7.45 10.60 7.14
C LEU A 97 -6.16 10.72 6.32
N GLU A 98 -5.05 11.12 6.92
CA GLU A 98 -3.78 11.27 6.22
C GLU A 98 -3.23 9.93 5.76
N ALA A 99 -3.15 8.92 6.65
CA ALA A 99 -2.82 7.55 6.27
C ALA A 99 -3.75 6.98 5.17
N PHE A 100 -5.06 7.22 5.27
CA PHE A 100 -6.02 6.79 4.26
C PHE A 100 -5.81 7.48 2.90
N SER A 101 -5.63 8.81 2.92
CA SER A 101 -5.45 9.61 1.71
C SER A 101 -4.12 9.29 1.03
N ASP A 102 -3.04 9.07 1.80
CA ASP A 102 -1.76 8.65 1.27
C ASP A 102 -1.85 7.31 0.52
N TYR A 103 -2.66 6.37 1.03
CA TYR A 103 -2.91 5.12 0.33
C TYR A 103 -3.66 5.31 -0.99
N LEU A 104 -4.72 6.13 -1.02
CA LEU A 104 -5.46 6.40 -2.26
C LEU A 104 -4.59 7.13 -3.29
N ASP A 105 -3.81 8.11 -2.86
CA ASP A 105 -2.83 8.80 -3.71
C ASP A 105 -1.79 7.82 -4.24
N HIS A 106 -1.31 6.90 -3.40
CA HIS A 106 -0.37 5.87 -3.84
C HIS A 106 -0.96 4.95 -4.89
N LEU A 107 -2.20 4.48 -4.73
CA LEU A 107 -2.89 3.70 -5.76
C LEU A 107 -2.96 4.45 -7.09
N ASN A 108 -3.22 5.76 -7.03
CA ASN A 108 -3.21 6.62 -8.20
C ASN A 108 -1.84 6.61 -8.87
N PHE A 109 -0.77 7.00 -8.16
CA PHE A 109 0.57 7.02 -8.75
C PHE A 109 1.07 5.64 -9.17
N PHE A 110 0.72 4.59 -8.44
CA PHE A 110 1.05 3.21 -8.77
C PHE A 110 0.47 2.85 -10.14
N GLN A 111 -0.81 3.14 -10.38
CA GLN A 111 -1.44 2.82 -11.66
C GLN A 111 -0.88 3.68 -12.81
N MET A 112 -0.55 4.97 -12.58
CA MET A 112 0.16 5.80 -13.58
C MET A 112 1.50 5.18 -13.99
N VAL A 113 2.29 4.74 -13.01
CA VAL A 113 3.59 4.12 -13.24
C VAL A 113 3.43 2.73 -13.87
N ALA A 114 2.44 1.95 -13.46
CA ALA A 114 2.13 0.65 -14.05
C ALA A 114 1.78 0.76 -15.53
N ASP A 115 0.97 1.76 -15.92
CA ASP A 115 0.64 2.04 -17.32
C ASP A 115 1.88 2.44 -18.12
N LYS A 116 2.74 3.28 -17.52
CA LYS A 116 4.01 3.67 -18.14
C LYS A 116 4.94 2.48 -18.32
N MET A 117 5.13 1.64 -17.29
CA MET A 117 5.94 0.42 -17.38
C MET A 117 5.36 -0.53 -18.44
N ALA A 118 4.03 -0.68 -18.52
CA ALA A 118 3.38 -1.49 -19.53
C ALA A 118 3.66 -0.96 -20.95
N SER A 119 3.64 0.36 -21.17
CA SER A 119 4.00 0.98 -22.45
C SER A 119 5.46 0.73 -22.87
N LEU A 120 6.32 0.44 -21.90
CA LEU A 120 7.73 0.10 -22.09
C LEU A 120 7.99 -1.43 -22.08
N GLY A 121 6.93 -2.25 -22.17
CA GLY A 121 7.04 -3.72 -22.24
C GLY A 121 7.10 -4.43 -20.89
N GLN A 122 7.09 -3.71 -19.76
CA GLN A 122 7.14 -4.27 -18.41
C GLN A 122 5.77 -4.20 -17.72
N ARG A 123 4.81 -4.99 -18.19
CA ARG A 123 3.45 -4.99 -17.60
C ARG A 123 3.46 -5.40 -16.12
N VAL A 124 2.88 -4.54 -15.27
CA VAL A 124 2.70 -4.78 -13.84
C VAL A 124 1.34 -5.44 -13.58
N LYS A 125 1.30 -6.42 -12.67
CA LYS A 125 0.08 -7.06 -12.18
C LYS A 125 0.23 -7.24 -10.67
N PRO A 126 -0.52 -6.51 -9.83
CA PRO A 126 -0.40 -6.64 -8.38
C PRO A 126 -0.68 -8.07 -7.90
N LEU A 127 0.25 -8.63 -7.14
CA LEU A 127 0.11 -9.90 -6.42
C LEU A 127 -0.46 -9.64 -5.03
N SER A 128 -1.60 -8.95 -5.00
CA SER A 128 -2.26 -8.49 -3.78
C SER A 128 -2.92 -9.64 -3.01
N GLN A 129 -3.21 -9.39 -1.73
CA GLN A 129 -4.04 -10.23 -0.89
C GLN A 129 -5.36 -10.67 -1.59
N ASP A 130 -5.76 -11.92 -1.34
CA ASP A 130 -6.98 -12.56 -1.84
C ASP A 130 -7.14 -12.48 -3.38
N SER A 131 -6.01 -12.30 -4.09
CA SER A 131 -5.99 -12.08 -5.54
C SER A 131 -6.83 -10.89 -6.00
N SER A 132 -6.98 -9.87 -5.14
CA SER A 132 -7.82 -8.69 -5.42
C SER A 132 -7.41 -7.92 -6.68
N GLY A 133 -6.14 -7.99 -7.09
CA GLY A 133 -5.60 -7.19 -8.18
C GLY A 133 -5.34 -5.72 -7.82
N ILE A 134 -5.52 -5.33 -6.56
CA ILE A 134 -5.32 -3.96 -6.06
C ILE A 134 -4.11 -3.95 -5.14
N HIS A 135 -3.10 -3.18 -5.53
CA HIS A 135 -1.85 -3.06 -4.78
C HIS A 135 -2.09 -2.62 -3.33
N ASP A 136 -1.52 -3.33 -2.37
CA ASP A 136 -1.60 -3.04 -0.94
C ASP A 136 -3.03 -2.85 -0.39
N ILE A 137 -4.02 -3.57 -0.93
CA ILE A 137 -5.42 -3.46 -0.47
C ILE A 137 -5.59 -3.73 1.03
N ASP A 138 -4.68 -4.50 1.62
CA ASP A 138 -4.65 -4.79 3.05
C ASP A 138 -4.47 -3.53 3.91
N LYS A 139 -3.92 -2.44 3.38
CA LYS A 139 -3.82 -1.14 4.07
C LYS A 139 -5.18 -0.51 4.40
N LEU A 140 -6.26 -0.95 3.76
CA LEU A 140 -7.62 -0.53 4.10
C LEU A 140 -8.19 -1.24 5.34
N ASP A 141 -7.49 -2.19 5.95
CA ASP A 141 -7.89 -2.70 7.25
C ASP A 141 -7.86 -1.57 8.29
N PRO A 142 -8.92 -1.39 9.12
CA PRO A 142 -8.93 -0.32 10.11
C PRO A 142 -7.74 -0.35 11.07
N ILE A 143 -7.24 -1.54 11.42
CA ILE A 143 -6.07 -1.70 12.29
C ILE A 143 -4.78 -1.34 11.54
N MET A 144 -4.70 -1.62 10.23
CA MET A 144 -3.59 -1.14 9.40
C MET A 144 -3.56 0.38 9.38
N LEU A 145 -4.69 1.05 9.11
CA LEU A 145 -4.74 2.51 9.11
C LEU A 145 -4.28 3.12 10.44
N VAL A 146 -4.68 2.52 11.58
CA VAL A 146 -4.17 2.91 12.90
C VAL A 146 -2.65 2.76 12.98
N GLY A 147 -2.11 1.59 12.61
CA GLY A 147 -0.67 1.33 12.64
C GLY A 147 0.13 2.28 11.76
N TYR A 148 -0.36 2.59 10.54
CA TYR A 148 0.26 3.56 9.64
C TYR A 148 0.21 4.99 10.21
N SER A 149 -0.93 5.39 10.78
CA SER A 149 -1.07 6.72 11.40
C SER A 149 -0.09 6.87 12.57
N GLU A 150 -0.03 5.87 13.46
CA GLU A 150 0.90 5.88 14.61
C GLU A 150 2.37 5.91 14.16
N LYS A 151 2.70 5.19 13.08
CA LYS A 151 4.07 5.15 12.58
C LYS A 151 4.49 6.43 11.89
N PHE A 152 3.67 6.95 10.99
CA PHE A 152 4.09 8.00 10.05
C PHE A 152 3.61 9.39 10.44
N GLU A 153 2.47 9.52 11.14
CA GLU A 153 1.98 10.81 11.64
C GLU A 153 2.54 11.07 13.04
N ASP A 154 2.46 10.08 13.94
CA ASP A 154 2.92 10.26 15.32
C ASP A 154 4.43 9.97 15.50
N MET A 155 5.08 9.37 14.49
CA MET A 155 6.48 8.93 14.53
C MET A 155 6.81 7.88 15.62
N MET A 156 5.83 7.03 15.98
CA MET A 156 5.97 6.03 17.05
C MET A 156 6.07 4.60 16.50
N ASN A 157 6.89 3.76 17.14
CA ASN A 157 6.95 2.31 16.83
C ASN A 157 6.10 1.54 17.84
N THR A 158 4.80 1.52 17.60
CA THR A 158 3.82 0.89 18.50
C THR A 158 3.71 -0.62 18.30
N SER A 159 3.07 -1.31 19.23
CA SER A 159 2.81 -2.73 19.13
C SER A 159 1.90 -3.06 17.94
N ILE A 160 0.92 -2.20 17.63
CA ILE A 160 0.08 -2.33 16.42
C ILE A 160 0.92 -2.21 15.16
N TRP A 161 1.74 -1.16 15.04
CA TRP A 161 2.61 -0.99 13.87
C TRP A 161 3.47 -2.23 13.61
N ASN A 162 4.09 -2.79 14.65
CA ASN A 162 4.95 -3.97 14.51
C ASN A 162 4.19 -5.20 13.96
N VAL A 163 2.95 -5.41 14.41
CA VAL A 163 2.11 -6.52 13.91
C VAL A 163 1.65 -6.24 12.47
N CYS A 164 1.28 -4.99 12.18
CA CYS A 164 0.88 -4.55 10.84
C CYS A 164 2.01 -4.74 9.81
N VAL A 165 3.22 -4.25 10.10
CA VAL A 165 4.35 -4.33 9.17
C VAL A 165 4.84 -5.77 8.98
N ASP A 166 4.87 -6.58 10.04
CA ASP A 166 5.23 -8.00 9.94
C ASP A 166 4.25 -8.75 9.04
N ARG A 167 2.95 -8.54 9.24
CA ARG A 167 1.92 -9.14 8.37
C ARG A 167 2.05 -8.66 6.93
N HIS A 168 2.11 -7.34 6.74
CA HIS A 168 2.14 -6.71 5.41
C HIS A 168 3.28 -7.26 4.55
N THR A 169 4.48 -7.35 5.13
CA THR A 169 5.68 -7.86 4.44
C THR A 169 5.65 -9.38 4.20
N LYS A 170 4.90 -10.14 5.01
CA LYS A 170 4.72 -11.60 4.83
C LYS A 170 3.62 -11.98 3.84
N VAL A 171 2.63 -11.12 3.61
CA VAL A 171 1.51 -11.41 2.70
C VAL A 171 1.75 -10.82 1.31
N ASN A 172 2.40 -9.67 1.22
CA ASN A 172 2.63 -8.99 -0.06
C ASN A 172 3.96 -9.45 -0.68
N PRO A 173 3.95 -10.21 -1.79
CA PRO A 173 5.15 -10.86 -2.32
C PRO A 173 6.16 -9.87 -2.91
N HIS A 174 5.72 -8.66 -3.27
CA HIS A 174 6.60 -7.60 -3.76
C HIS A 174 7.48 -6.97 -2.66
N HIS A 175 7.34 -7.32 -1.38
CA HIS A 175 8.28 -6.88 -0.34
C HIS A 175 9.50 -7.80 -0.31
N GLN A 176 10.69 -7.22 -0.20
CA GLN A 176 11.95 -7.95 -0.20
C GLN A 176 12.13 -8.89 1.01
N ALA A 177 11.42 -8.62 2.11
CA ALA A 177 11.37 -9.49 3.28
C ALA A 177 10.48 -10.72 3.09
N HIS A 178 9.65 -10.76 2.03
CA HIS A 178 8.77 -11.89 1.76
C HIS A 178 9.60 -13.17 1.50
N CYS A 179 9.15 -14.29 2.05
CA CYS A 179 9.93 -15.53 2.02
C CYS A 179 10.18 -16.05 0.60
N MET A 180 9.37 -15.63 -0.40
CA MET A 180 9.51 -16.09 -1.80
C MET A 180 10.92 -15.81 -2.33
N TRP A 181 11.52 -14.69 -1.93
CA TRP A 181 12.84 -14.28 -2.38
C TRP A 181 13.92 -15.22 -1.84
N ASN A 182 13.71 -15.75 -0.64
CA ASN A 182 14.69 -16.53 0.13
C ASN A 182 14.37 -18.03 0.22
N GLY A 183 13.53 -18.56 -0.67
CA GLY A 183 13.41 -20.00 -0.87
C GLY A 183 12.27 -20.71 -0.13
N CYS A 184 11.18 -20.03 0.23
CA CYS A 184 9.98 -20.72 0.74
C CYS A 184 9.13 -21.43 -0.33
N CYS A 185 9.60 -21.51 -1.58
CA CYS A 185 8.98 -22.38 -2.56
C CYS A 185 9.36 -23.82 -2.19
N GLU A 186 8.40 -24.63 -1.74
CA GLU A 186 8.61 -26.02 -1.33
C GLU A 186 9.08 -26.93 -2.48
N ASP A 187 9.03 -26.46 -3.73
CA ASP A 187 9.51 -27.18 -4.91
C ASP A 187 11.02 -27.00 -5.12
N THR A 188 11.79 -28.01 -4.69
CA THR A 188 13.24 -28.12 -4.84
C THR A 188 13.73 -28.29 -6.30
N ASN A 189 12.83 -28.36 -7.28
CA ASN A 189 13.13 -28.69 -8.68
C ASN A 189 12.91 -27.51 -9.65
N GLY A 190 13.56 -26.36 -9.40
CA GLY A 190 13.71 -25.31 -10.43
C GLY A 190 12.41 -24.90 -11.12
N CYS A 191 11.35 -24.68 -10.34
CA CYS A 191 10.02 -24.45 -10.87
C CYS A 191 9.94 -23.09 -11.58
N THR A 192 9.74 -23.10 -12.90
CA THR A 192 9.53 -21.90 -13.74
C THR A 192 8.37 -21.02 -13.24
N PHE A 193 7.36 -21.63 -12.60
CA PHE A 193 6.26 -20.92 -11.95
C PHE A 193 6.72 -20.01 -10.80
N CYS A 194 7.76 -20.41 -10.05
CA CYS A 194 8.35 -19.58 -9.00
C CYS A 194 9.06 -18.37 -9.60
N GLU A 195 9.80 -18.56 -10.70
CA GLU A 195 10.51 -17.47 -11.38
C GLU A 195 9.54 -16.46 -12.01
N ASP A 196 8.47 -16.93 -12.67
CA ASP A 196 7.43 -16.06 -13.23
C ASP A 196 6.77 -15.18 -12.16
N ASN A 197 6.47 -15.75 -10.98
CA ASN A 197 5.88 -15.00 -9.88
C ASN A 197 6.89 -14.02 -9.24
N LYS A 198 8.17 -14.39 -9.13
CA LYS A 198 9.22 -13.46 -8.71
C LYS A 198 9.40 -12.31 -9.71
N ILE A 199 9.30 -12.56 -11.01
CA ILE A 199 9.34 -11.49 -12.02
C ILE A 199 8.13 -10.56 -11.89
N LYS A 200 6.92 -11.09 -11.68
CA LYS A 200 5.73 -10.26 -11.42
C LYS A 200 5.90 -9.43 -10.15
N ALA A 201 6.36 -10.04 -9.07
CA ALA A 201 6.63 -9.37 -7.80
C ALA A 201 7.71 -8.30 -7.92
N LEU A 202 8.77 -8.55 -8.72
CA LEU A 202 9.83 -7.57 -8.98
C LEU A 202 9.30 -6.35 -9.73
N ARG A 203 8.46 -6.57 -10.75
CA ARG A 203 7.81 -5.48 -11.49
C ARG A 203 6.91 -4.65 -10.59
N GLU A 204 6.12 -5.30 -9.74
CA GLU A 204 5.30 -4.61 -8.75
C GLU A 204 6.16 -3.83 -7.75
N MET A 205 7.26 -4.41 -7.24
CA MET A 205 8.18 -3.73 -6.33
C MET A 205 8.79 -2.47 -6.96
N ILE A 206 9.29 -2.57 -8.20
CA ILE A 206 9.81 -1.41 -8.94
C ILE A 206 8.71 -0.37 -9.12
N CYS A 207 7.51 -0.79 -9.53
CA CYS A 207 6.36 0.09 -9.68
C CYS A 207 6.03 0.83 -8.38
N ASP A 208 5.99 0.12 -7.24
CA ASP A 208 5.76 0.69 -5.91
C ASP A 208 6.83 1.73 -5.54
N LYS A 209 8.12 1.42 -5.71
CA LYS A 209 9.18 2.38 -5.35
C LYS A 209 9.21 3.59 -6.28
N VAL A 210 9.01 3.39 -7.58
CA VAL A 210 8.93 4.47 -8.56
C VAL A 210 7.69 5.33 -8.31
N SER A 211 6.53 4.75 -8.03
CA SER A 211 5.32 5.53 -7.75
C SER A 211 5.44 6.34 -6.46
N ARG A 212 6.08 5.80 -5.42
CA ARG A 212 6.42 6.59 -4.21
C ARG A 212 7.36 7.75 -4.50
N ARG A 213 8.36 7.56 -5.36
CA ARG A 213 9.24 8.65 -5.80
C ARG A 213 8.47 9.72 -6.58
N VAL A 214 7.60 9.31 -7.50
CA VAL A 214 6.72 10.23 -8.24
C VAL A 214 5.85 11.04 -7.28
N GLN A 215 5.22 10.37 -6.32
CA GLN A 215 4.36 10.98 -5.31
C GLN A 215 5.13 11.97 -4.41
N LYS A 216 6.22 11.53 -3.78
CA LYS A 216 6.87 12.24 -2.66
C LYS A 216 8.03 13.14 -3.08
N ASN A 217 8.70 12.85 -4.21
CA ASN A 217 9.89 13.58 -4.63
C ASN A 217 9.68 14.41 -5.90
N LEU A 218 8.81 13.97 -6.80
CA LEU A 218 8.63 14.61 -8.12
C LEU A 218 7.31 15.38 -8.26
N GLY A 219 6.54 15.53 -7.17
CA GLY A 219 5.29 16.28 -7.17
C GLY A 219 4.26 15.76 -8.19
N GLY A 220 4.23 14.45 -8.41
CA GLY A 220 3.32 13.79 -9.35
C GLY A 220 3.73 13.85 -10.82
N LYS A 221 4.91 14.40 -11.16
CA LYS A 221 5.39 14.50 -12.54
C LYS A 221 6.07 13.20 -12.99
N LEU A 222 5.53 12.57 -14.05
CA LEU A 222 6.23 11.50 -14.77
C LEU A 222 7.38 12.10 -15.61
N SER A 223 8.58 11.55 -15.43
CA SER A 223 9.80 11.99 -16.11
C SER A 223 10.87 10.90 -16.03
N LYS A 224 11.97 11.03 -16.77
CA LYS A 224 13.10 10.09 -16.69
C LYS A 224 13.68 9.93 -15.29
N ASP A 225 13.61 10.97 -14.47
CA ASP A 225 14.15 10.98 -13.11
C ASP A 225 13.37 10.07 -12.15
N MET A 226 12.16 9.61 -12.53
CA MET A 226 11.38 8.70 -11.71
C MET A 226 12.01 7.30 -11.61
N TRP A 227 12.83 6.92 -12.59
CA TRP A 227 13.54 5.64 -12.60
C TRP A 227 14.77 5.64 -11.69
N ASP A 228 15.21 6.81 -11.20
CA ASP A 228 16.34 6.96 -10.28
C ASP A 228 15.92 6.67 -8.83
N VAL A 229 15.48 5.43 -8.60
CA VAL A 229 15.14 4.91 -7.27
C VAL A 229 16.42 4.43 -6.58
N ASP A 230 16.59 4.78 -5.31
CA ASP A 230 17.72 4.31 -4.51
C ASP A 230 17.69 2.79 -4.40
N ILE A 231 18.80 2.15 -4.75
CA ILE A 231 18.92 0.70 -4.72
C ILE A 231 18.80 0.13 -3.30
N ALA A 232 19.03 0.95 -2.26
CA ALA A 232 18.82 0.57 -0.87
C ALA A 232 17.38 0.11 -0.59
N PHE A 233 16.38 0.58 -1.35
CA PHE A 233 14.99 0.10 -1.23
C PHE A 233 14.80 -1.37 -1.61
N PHE A 234 15.76 -1.94 -2.33
CA PHE A 234 15.79 -3.35 -2.74
C PHE A 234 16.74 -4.18 -1.86
N SER A 235 17.39 -3.55 -0.86
CA SER A 235 18.27 -4.23 0.08
C SER A 235 17.49 -5.28 0.89
N GLY A 236 17.88 -6.56 0.75
CA GLY A 236 17.14 -7.71 1.27
C GLY A 236 16.75 -8.72 0.19
N LEU A 237 16.76 -8.31 -1.08
CA LEU A 237 16.72 -9.26 -2.20
C LEU A 237 18.03 -10.05 -2.29
N PRO A 238 17.99 -11.32 -2.74
CA PRO A 238 19.18 -12.02 -3.21
C PRO A 238 19.88 -11.25 -4.34
N GLU A 239 21.20 -11.40 -4.45
CA GLU A 239 22.06 -10.60 -5.35
C GLU A 239 21.61 -10.67 -6.81
N ASP A 240 21.20 -11.85 -7.30
CA ASP A 240 20.70 -12.03 -8.67
C ASP A 240 19.42 -11.22 -8.94
N TRP A 241 18.53 -11.12 -7.95
CA TRP A 241 17.31 -10.31 -8.04
C TRP A 241 17.58 -8.82 -7.90
N LEU A 242 18.57 -8.44 -7.09
CA LEU A 242 19.04 -7.06 -6.99
C LEU A 242 19.60 -6.56 -8.33
N GLU A 243 20.44 -7.36 -8.99
CA GLU A 243 20.97 -7.05 -10.32
C GLU A 243 19.86 -7.00 -11.38
N ARG A 244 18.89 -7.91 -11.33
CA ARG A 244 17.69 -7.86 -12.20
C ARG A 244 16.90 -6.57 -11.99
N ALA A 245 16.73 -6.11 -10.74
CA ALA A 245 16.06 -4.86 -10.43
C ALA A 245 16.79 -3.67 -11.08
N LYS A 246 18.11 -3.58 -10.90
CA LYS A 246 18.97 -2.54 -11.50
C LYS A 246 18.84 -2.55 -13.03
N SER A 247 18.98 -3.73 -13.64
CA SER A 247 18.90 -3.88 -15.09
C SER A 247 17.55 -3.42 -15.63
N MET A 248 16.44 -3.81 -14.98
CA MET A 248 15.10 -3.40 -15.40
C MET A 248 14.89 -1.89 -15.27
N MET A 249 15.34 -1.27 -14.18
CA MET A 249 15.25 0.19 -14.02
C MET A 249 16.10 0.94 -15.06
N MET A 250 17.30 0.45 -15.39
CA MET A 250 18.13 1.02 -16.46
C MET A 250 17.47 0.90 -17.83
N GLU A 251 16.87 -0.26 -18.14
CA GLU A 251 16.12 -0.49 -19.38
C GLU A 251 14.93 0.47 -19.47
N LEU A 252 14.12 0.56 -18.41
CA LEU A 252 12.97 1.47 -18.34
C LEU A 252 13.40 2.92 -18.56
N LYS A 253 14.50 3.36 -17.93
CA LYS A 253 15.05 4.71 -18.10
C LYS A 253 15.55 4.95 -19.53
N GLY A 254 16.24 3.98 -20.12
CA GLY A 254 16.81 4.08 -21.47
C GLY A 254 15.74 4.11 -22.57
N ASN A 255 14.66 3.36 -22.37
CA ASN A 255 13.53 3.28 -23.32
C ASN A 255 12.51 4.39 -23.12
N ASP A 256 12.57 5.15 -22.03
CA ASP A 256 11.67 6.25 -21.78
C ASP A 256 11.98 7.44 -22.70
N THR A 257 11.00 7.86 -23.49
CA THR A 257 11.12 9.01 -24.40
C THR A 257 10.73 10.34 -23.75
N TYR A 258 10.32 10.35 -22.47
CA TYR A 258 10.08 11.61 -21.75
C TYR A 258 11.34 12.49 -21.77
N THR A 259 11.15 13.78 -22.04
CA THR A 259 12.18 14.82 -22.00
C THR A 259 12.08 15.62 -20.72
#